data_AF-A0A1W6UVJ9-F1
#
_entry.id   AF-A0A1W6UVJ9-F1
#
_cell.length_a   1.000
_cell.length_b   1.000
_cell.length_c   1.000
_cell.angle_alpha   90.00
_cell.angle_beta   90.00
_cell.angle_gamma   90.00
#
_symmetry.space_group_name_H-M   'P 1'
#
loop_
_entity.id
_entity.type
_entity.pdbx_description
1 polymer ?
#
loop_
_entity_poly.entity_id
_entity_poly.type
_entity_poly.pdbx_seq_one_letter_code
_entity_poly.pdbx_strand_id
1 'polypeptide(L)' 'MKASSEQVMESLIEAAKNETTATTAIMVLLAHVNEYKIPDLIDSLIESNVIKANES' A
#
# COMPACT_ATOMS: atom_id res chain seq x y z
N MET A 1 -9.86 9.53 19.86
CA MET A 1 -10.31 8.21 20.34
C MET A 1 -9.59 7.16 19.51
N LYS A 2 -9.04 6.10 20.11
CA LYS A 2 -8.47 4.98 19.33
C LYS A 2 -9.62 4.11 18.82
N ALA A 3 -9.64 3.79 17.53
CA ALA A 3 -10.62 2.88 16.95
C ALA A 3 -10.52 1.49 17.60
N SER A 4 -11.64 0.79 17.76
CA SER A 4 -11.62 -0.59 18.24
C SER A 4 -11.05 -1.53 17.17
N SER A 5 -10.54 -2.69 17.59
CA SER A 5 -9.99 -3.70 16.69
C SER A 5 -11.01 -4.15 15.63
N GLU A 6 -12.29 -4.26 15.99
CA GLU A 6 -13.35 -4.61 15.02
C GLU A 6 -13.59 -3.49 14.00
N GLN A 7 -13.63 -2.23 14.44
CA GLN A 7 -13.81 -1.09 13.53
C GLN A 7 -12.68 -0.95 12.52
N VAL A 8 -11.44 -1.26 12.95
CA VAL A 8 -10.28 -1.30 12.08
C VAL A 8 -10.40 -2.45 11.06
N MET A 9 -10.83 -3.63 11.50
CA MET A 9 -11.00 -4.78 10.61
C MET A 9 -12.08 -4.53 9.54
N GLU A 10 -13.24 -3.98 9.92
CA GLU A 10 -14.31 -3.64 8.97
C GLU A 10 -13.84 -2.59 7.95
N SER A 11 -13.09 -1.58 8.40
CA SER A 11 -12.53 -0.56 7.52
C SER A 11 -11.50 -1.13 6.54
N LEU A 12 -10.71 -2.11 6.96
CA LEU A 12 -9.75 -2.81 6.09
C LEU A 12 -10.47 -3.67 5.04
N ILE A 13 -11.53 -4.38 5.44
CA ILE A 13 -12.36 -5.17 4.51
C ILE A 13 -13.02 -4.26 3.48
N GLU A 14 -13.51 -3.10 3.89
CA GLU A 14 -14.12 -2.13 2.97
C GLU A 14 -13.08 -1.52 2.02
N ALA A 15 -11.91 -1.13 2.55
CA ALA A 15 -10.80 -0.63 1.73
C ALA A 15 -10.32 -1.67 0.71
N ALA A 16 -10.33 -2.96 1.08
CA ALA A 16 -9.96 -4.07 0.19
C ALA A 16 -10.89 -4.26 -1.01
N LYS A 17 -12.15 -3.78 -0.95
CA LYS A 17 -13.09 -3.82 -2.08
C LYS A 17 -12.71 -2.83 -3.20
N ASN A 18 -11.90 -1.82 -2.88
CA ASN A 18 -11.39 -0.86 -3.86
C ASN A 18 -9.88 -1.10 -4.03
N GLU A 19 -9.50 -1.66 -5.18
CA GLU A 19 -8.13 -2.01 -5.51
C GLU A 19 -7.15 -0.83 -5.39
N THR A 20 -7.57 0.39 -5.75
CA THR A 20 -6.74 1.60 -5.62
C THR A 20 -6.52 1.99 -4.16
N THR A 21 -7.58 1.95 -3.35
CA THR A 21 -7.50 2.25 -1.91
C THR A 21 -6.67 1.21 -1.16
N ALA A 22 -6.84 -0.07 -1.47
CA ALA A 22 -6.07 -1.17 -0.90
C ALA A 22 -4.58 -1.05 -1.23
N THR A 23 -4.25 -0.80 -2.50
CA THR A 23 -2.87 -0.61 -2.96
C THR A 23 -2.21 0.57 -2.25
N THR A 24 -2.92 1.70 -2.16
CA THR A 24 -2.43 2.90 -1.46
C THR A 24 -2.15 2.61 0.02
N ALA A 25 -3.06 1.91 0.71
CA ALA A 25 -2.89 1.56 2.11
C ALA A 25 -1.68 0.63 2.33
N ILE A 26 -1.49 -0.37 1.47
CA ILE A 26 -0.33 -1.27 1.50
C ILE A 26 0.97 -0.49 1.29
N MET A 27 1.03 0.40 0.30
CA MET A 27 2.21 1.24 0.04
C MET A 27 2.54 2.14 1.23
N VAL A 28 1.54 2.76 1.87
CA VAL A 28 1.72 3.59 3.07
C VAL A 28 2.21 2.76 4.25
N LEU A 29 1.68 1.55 4.45
CA LEU A 29 2.15 0.65 5.52
C LEU A 29 3.60 0.20 5.28
N LEU A 30 3.95 -0.15 4.05
CA LEU A 30 5.32 -0.53 3.69
C LEU A 30 6.31 0.63 3.88
N ALA A 31 5.89 1.84 3.50
CA ALA A 31 6.62 3.08 3.73
C ALA A 31 6.84 3.37 5.22
N HIS A 32 5.83 3.13 6.06
CA HIS A 32 5.89 3.41 7.50
C HIS A 32 6.74 2.39 8.26
N VAL A 33 6.81 1.15 7.78
CA VAL A 33 7.65 0.10 8.39
C VAL A 33 9.12 0.30 8.04
N ASN A 34 9.44 0.96 6.93
CA ASN A 34 10.82 1.25 6.57
C ASN A 34 10.92 2.46 5.63
N GLU A 35 11.13 3.64 6.21
CA GLU A 35 11.14 4.95 5.54
C GLU A 35 12.10 5.00 4.32
N TYR A 36 13.17 4.20 4.37
CA TYR A 36 14.23 4.15 3.35
C TYR A 36 13.95 3.18 2.19
N LYS A 37 12.87 2.38 2.25
CA LYS A 37 12.63 1.30 1.27
C LYS A 37 11.56 1.61 0.23
N ILE A 38 10.96 2.80 0.25
CA ILE A 38 9.99 3.18 -0.79
C ILE A 38 10.63 3.16 -2.18
N PRO A 39 11.85 3.71 -2.41
CA PRO A 39 12.52 3.59 -3.70
C PRO A 39 12.79 2.13 -4.09
N ASP A 40 13.41 1.35 -3.19
CA ASP A 40 13.70 -0.08 -3.43
C ASP A 40 12.43 -0.90 -3.73
N LEU A 41 11.31 -0.58 -3.08
CA LEU A 41 10.02 -1.21 -3.32
C LEU A 41 9.46 -0.83 -4.69
N ILE A 42 9.53 0.45 -5.06
CA ILE A 42 9.11 0.92 -6.39
C ILE A 42 9.95 0.22 -7.46
N ASP A 43 11.26 0.17 -7.30
CA ASP A 43 12.18 -0.52 -8.22
C ASP A 43 11.85 -2.01 -8.31
N SER A 44 11.63 -2.69 -7.17
CA SER A 44 11.24 -4.10 -7.14
C SER A 44 9.90 -4.37 -7.85
N LEU A 45 8.93 -3.44 -7.75
CA LEU A 45 7.64 -3.54 -8.41
C LEU A 45 7.76 -3.33 -9.93
N ILE A 46 8.66 -2.46 -10.37
CA ILE A 46 8.99 -2.27 -11.79
C ILE A 46 9.70 -3.53 -12.33
N GLU A 47 10.74 -4.02 -11.65
CA GLU A 47 11.48 -5.24 -12.02
C GLU A 47 10.57 -6.47 -12.10
N SER A 48 9.60 -6.57 -11.19
CA SER A 48 8.60 -7.65 -11.16
C SER A 48 7.45 -7.47 -12.16
N ASN A 49 7.47 -6.43 -13.00
CA ASN A 49 6.40 -6.08 -13.96
C ASN A 49 5.01 -5.84 -13.33
N VAL A 50 4.95 -5.47 -12.05
CA VAL A 50 3.69 -5.15 -11.36
C VAL A 50 3.21 -3.76 -11.77
N ILE A 51 4.14 -2.82 -11.91
CA ILE A 51 3.88 -1.45 -12.38
C ILE A 51 4.83 -1.12 -13.53
N LYS A 52 4.39 -0.25 -14.45
CA LYS A 52 5.24 0.29 -15.51
C LYS A 52 5.61 1.72 -15.14
N ALA A 53 6.91 2.04 -15.19
CA ALA A 53 7.32 3.43 -15.22
C ALA A 53 6.81 4.03 -16.54
N ASN A 54 5.98 5.07 -16.47
CA ASN A 54 5.67 5.84 -17.66
C ASN A 54 6.94 6.59 -18.05
N GLU A 55 7.64 6.08 -19.07
CA GLU A 55 8.71 6.82 -19.73
C GLU A 55 8.04 8.02 -20.43
N SER A 56 8.32 9.23 -19.93
CA SER A 56 7.95 10.49 -20.58
C SER A 56 9.06 10.95 -21.52
#